data_AF-A0A954WQD0-F1
#
_entry.id   AF-A0A954WQD0-F1
#
_cell.length_a   1.000
_cell.length_b   1.000
_cell.length_c   1.000
_cell.angle_alpha   90.00
_cell.angle_beta   90.00
_cell.angle_gamma   90.00
#
_symmetry.space_group_name_H-M   'P 1'
#
loop_
_entity.id
_entity.type
_entity.pdbx_description
1 polymer ?
#
loop_
_entity_poly.entity_id
_entity_poly.type
_entity_poly.pdbx_seq_one_letter_code
_entity_poly.pdbx_strand_id
1 'polypeptide(L)'
;MEHFPVKRLEAETIRDSILKICGTLDEAQFGPAQQIEEDETGQVIATGTKQRRSVYIQVRRTKPVAMLQSFDAPVMETNCAKRQSSTVAMQSLMLMNSKFIVDVSNALADQLTGSNANTDDLINSTWKAIYCRPASDEELESSQRFITQQITLLESKKTVSPKRQAIANLVQALFSSNEFLYVD
;
A
#
# COMPACT_ATOMS: atom_id res chain seq x y z
N MET A 1 16.95 -13.13 26.86
CA MET A 1 16.17 -12.77 25.65
C MET A 1 15.99 -11.26 25.69
N GLU A 2 16.87 -10.52 25.00
CA GLU A 2 16.73 -9.08 24.86
C GLU A 2 15.58 -8.81 23.88
N HIS A 3 14.50 -8.22 24.39
CA HIS A 3 13.37 -7.78 23.59
C HIS A 3 13.81 -6.50 22.86
N PHE A 4 14.00 -6.58 21.54
CA PHE A 4 14.23 -5.39 20.73
C PHE A 4 12.97 -4.50 20.82
N PRO A 5 13.08 -3.22 21.17
CA PRO A 5 11.92 -2.35 21.20
C PRO A 5 11.40 -2.16 19.78
N VAL A 6 10.10 -2.39 19.58
CA VAL A 6 9.38 -2.19 18.31
C VAL A 6 9.77 -0.84 17.69
N LYS A 7 10.51 -0.91 16.57
CA LYS A 7 11.02 0.29 15.89
C LYS A 7 10.05 0.66 14.79
N ARG A 8 9.31 1.75 15.02
CA ARG A 8 8.34 2.26 14.06
C ARG A 8 9.02 2.66 12.74
N LEU A 9 8.47 2.20 11.62
CA LEU A 9 8.94 2.56 10.29
C LEU A 9 8.55 4.01 9.96
N GLU A 10 9.48 4.76 9.36
CA GLU A 10 9.23 6.10 8.84
C GLU A 10 8.29 6.03 7.63
N ALA A 11 7.49 7.08 7.43
CA ALA A 11 6.51 7.18 6.33
C ALA A 11 7.13 6.93 4.95
N GLU A 12 8.32 7.47 4.72
CA GLU A 12 9.09 7.32 3.49
C GLU A 12 9.51 5.86 3.27
N THR A 13 9.92 5.18 4.33
CA THR A 13 10.33 3.77 4.26
C THR A 13 9.14 2.87 3.92
N ILE A 14 7.97 3.12 4.52
CA ILE A 14 6.74 2.39 4.23
C ILE A 14 6.36 2.61 2.75
N ARG A 15 6.32 3.88 2.32
CA ARG A 15 5.98 4.24 0.94
C ARG A 15 6.91 3.61 -0.08
N ASP A 16 8.21 3.79 0.09
CA ASP A 16 9.21 3.28 -0.85
C ASP A 16 9.19 1.75 -0.90
N SER A 17 8.92 1.07 0.23
CA SER A 17 8.77 -0.39 0.27
C SER A 17 7.55 -0.86 -0.53
N ILE A 18 6.38 -0.23 -0.34
CA ILE A 18 5.17 -0.52 -1.13
C ILE A 18 5.44 -0.33 -2.62
N LEU A 19 6.02 0.81 -3.00
CA LEU A 19 6.36 1.11 -4.40
C LEU A 19 7.31 0.10 -5.00
N LYS A 20 8.29 -0.37 -4.22
CA LYS A 20 9.26 -1.37 -4.65
C LYS A 20 8.60 -2.73 -4.87
N ILE A 21 7.76 -3.18 -3.92
CA ILE A 21 7.04 -4.46 -3.99
C ILE A 21 6.10 -4.49 -5.18
N CYS A 22 5.35 -3.39 -5.41
CA CYS A 22 4.39 -3.29 -6.51
C CYS A 22 5.05 -2.96 -7.87
N GLY A 23 6.39 -2.79 -7.92
CA GLY A 23 7.15 -2.49 -9.14
C GLY A 23 6.84 -1.14 -9.78
N THR A 24 6.24 -0.21 -9.03
CA THR A 24 5.90 1.15 -9.49
C THR A 24 6.97 2.17 -9.11
N LEU A 25 7.99 1.76 -8.36
CA LEU A 25 9.12 2.60 -7.96
C LEU A 25 10.01 2.96 -9.16
N ASP A 26 10.21 4.25 -9.37
CA ASP A 26 11.27 4.80 -10.20
C ASP A 26 12.53 5.07 -9.36
N GLU A 27 13.59 4.30 -9.63
CA GLU A 27 14.88 4.38 -8.95
C GLU A 27 15.83 5.39 -9.58
N ALA A 28 15.41 6.13 -10.61
CA ALA A 28 16.22 7.18 -11.21
C ALA A 28 16.68 8.17 -10.15
N GLN A 29 18.00 8.35 -10.06
CA GLN A 29 18.62 9.31 -9.15
C GLN A 29 18.74 10.68 -9.83
N PHE A 30 18.69 11.74 -9.02
CA PHE A 30 18.83 13.13 -9.45
C PHE A 30 17.69 13.63 -10.37
N GLY A 31 17.76 14.88 -10.84
CA GLY A 31 16.72 15.48 -11.69
C GLY A 31 15.57 16.10 -10.89
N PRO A 32 14.50 16.55 -11.58
CA PRO A 32 13.45 17.36 -10.97
C PRO A 32 12.59 16.57 -9.98
N ALA A 33 12.14 17.24 -8.93
CA ALA A 33 11.20 16.66 -7.98
C ALA A 33 9.89 16.26 -8.69
N GLN A 34 9.31 15.14 -8.26
CA GLN A 34 7.99 14.69 -8.70
C GLN A 34 6.94 15.67 -8.19
N GLN A 35 6.10 16.17 -9.10
CA GLN A 35 5.07 17.14 -8.75
C GLN A 35 3.96 16.48 -7.93
N ILE A 36 3.27 17.30 -7.16
CA ILE A 36 2.10 16.91 -6.36
C ILE A 36 0.84 17.56 -6.91
N GLU A 37 -0.29 16.86 -6.82
CA GLU A 37 -1.62 17.32 -7.22
C GLU A 37 -2.67 16.94 -6.16
N GLU A 38 -3.84 17.56 -6.22
CA GLU A 38 -4.99 17.16 -5.41
C GLU A 38 -5.86 16.20 -6.22
N ASP A 39 -6.24 15.08 -5.61
CA ASP A 39 -7.17 14.13 -6.21
C ASP A 39 -8.63 14.59 -6.06
N GLU A 40 -9.57 13.79 -6.58
CA GLU A 40 -11.01 14.07 -6.52
C GLU A 40 -11.57 14.15 -5.09
N THR A 41 -10.84 13.63 -4.11
CA THR A 41 -11.18 13.66 -2.68
C THR A 41 -10.51 14.82 -1.94
N GLY A 42 -9.73 15.65 -2.64
CA GLY A 42 -8.95 16.74 -2.06
C GLY A 42 -7.67 16.29 -1.36
N GLN A 43 -7.26 15.02 -1.52
CA GLN A 43 -6.00 14.52 -0.96
C GLN A 43 -4.83 14.88 -1.88
N VAL A 44 -3.75 15.34 -1.28
CA VAL A 44 -2.52 15.65 -2.02
C VAL A 44 -1.75 14.36 -2.29
N ILE A 45 -1.57 14.05 -3.57
CA ILE A 45 -0.88 12.86 -4.07
C ILE A 45 0.28 13.23 -5.00
N ALA A 46 1.20 12.30 -5.21
CA ALA A 46 2.30 12.50 -6.17
C ALA A 46 1.85 12.07 -7.57
N THR A 47 2.11 12.93 -8.55
CA THR A 47 1.62 12.82 -9.94
C THR A 47 2.26 11.65 -10.72
N GLY A 48 1.52 11.06 -11.66
CA GLY A 48 2.05 10.09 -12.62
C GLY A 48 2.01 8.62 -12.17
N THR A 49 2.22 7.71 -13.14
CA THR A 49 2.11 6.26 -12.92
C THR A 49 3.35 5.63 -12.30
N LYS A 50 4.54 6.13 -12.66
CA LYS A 50 5.80 5.79 -12.00
C LYS A 50 6.07 6.76 -10.88
N GLN A 51 6.30 6.22 -9.69
CA GLN A 51 6.44 6.99 -8.47
C GLN A 51 7.91 7.00 -8.08
N ARG A 52 8.49 8.19 -7.95
CA ARG A 52 9.88 8.31 -7.47
C ARG A 52 9.93 8.00 -5.98
N ARG A 53 11.13 7.66 -5.49
CA ARG A 53 11.41 7.56 -4.06
C ARG A 53 10.92 8.81 -3.32
N SER A 54 10.47 8.63 -2.08
CA SER A 54 9.85 9.69 -1.27
C SER A 54 10.74 10.93 -1.12
N VAL A 55 12.06 10.76 -1.13
CA VAL A 55 13.06 11.85 -1.11
C VAL A 55 13.00 12.79 -2.33
N TYR A 56 12.43 12.35 -3.45
CA TYR A 56 12.29 13.12 -4.69
C TYR A 56 10.89 13.73 -4.86
N ILE A 57 10.01 13.63 -3.86
CA ILE A 57 8.68 14.22 -3.93
C ILE A 57 8.77 15.72 -3.62
N GLN A 58 8.03 16.53 -4.37
CA GLN A 58 7.93 17.96 -4.08
C GLN A 58 7.23 18.17 -2.73
N VAL A 59 7.92 18.84 -1.80
CA VAL A 59 7.36 19.19 -0.50
C VAL A 59 6.78 20.60 -0.55
N ARG A 60 5.48 20.74 -0.22
CA ARG A 60 4.81 22.04 -0.07
C ARG A 60 4.21 22.14 1.34
N ARG A 61 4.52 23.22 2.06
CA ARG A 61 4.06 23.42 3.45
C ARG A 61 2.54 23.39 3.59
N THR A 62 1.83 24.02 2.66
CA THR A 62 0.36 24.11 2.68
C THR A 62 -0.34 22.91 2.05
N LYS A 63 0.42 21.98 1.44
CA LYS A 63 -0.10 20.82 0.72
C LYS A 63 0.77 19.59 1.04
N PRO A 64 0.76 19.10 2.29
CA PRO A 64 1.48 17.89 2.65
C PRO A 64 0.87 16.69 1.93
N VAL A 65 1.72 15.79 1.42
CA VAL A 65 1.24 14.57 0.75
C VAL A 65 0.52 13.69 1.78
N ALA A 66 -0.74 13.37 1.48
CA ALA A 66 -1.67 12.75 2.44
C ALA A 66 -1.10 11.43 2.99
N MET A 67 -0.55 10.58 2.13
CA MET A 67 0.04 9.31 2.52
C MET A 67 1.21 9.49 3.50
N LEU A 68 2.11 10.45 3.26
CA LEU A 68 3.22 10.72 4.17
C LEU A 68 2.73 11.29 5.50
N GLN A 69 1.79 12.24 5.45
CA GLN A 69 1.21 12.85 6.65
C GLN A 69 0.54 11.81 7.56
N SER A 70 -0.16 10.84 6.98
CA SER A 70 -0.88 9.81 7.75
C SER A 70 0.03 8.81 8.42
N PHE A 71 1.27 8.67 7.96
CA PHE A 71 2.31 7.89 8.65
C PHE A 71 3.22 8.76 9.51
N ASP A 72 2.70 9.88 10.02
CA ASP A 72 3.36 10.80 10.94
C ASP A 72 4.64 11.46 10.36
N ALA A 73 4.66 11.72 9.04
CA ALA A 73 5.71 12.56 8.45
C ALA A 73 5.72 13.95 9.11
N PRO A 74 6.91 14.57 9.28
CA PRO A 74 7.03 15.83 10.00
C PRO A 74 6.26 16.96 9.30
N VAL A 75 5.31 17.56 10.02
CA VAL A 75 4.57 18.74 9.56
C VAL A 75 5.44 19.98 9.78
N MET A 76 5.66 20.77 8.72
CA MET A 76 6.53 21.96 8.73
C MET A 76 5.89 23.22 9.36
N GLU A 77 4.88 23.08 10.22
CA GLU A 77 4.13 24.22 10.78
C GLU A 77 4.55 24.58 12.22
N THR A 78 5.00 23.63 13.03
CA THR A 78 5.39 23.86 14.42
C THR A 78 6.68 23.12 14.76
N ASN A 79 7.58 23.78 15.51
CA ASN A 79 8.76 23.14 16.11
C ASN A 79 8.29 22.13 17.18
N CYS A 80 7.91 20.92 16.77
CA CYS A 80 7.57 19.84 17.68
C CYS A 80 8.85 19.11 18.11
N ALA A 81 9.23 19.25 19.37
CA ALA A 81 10.39 18.58 19.98
C ALA A 81 10.20 17.06 20.16
N LYS A 82 9.00 16.53 19.94
CA LYS A 82 8.68 15.09 20.10
C LYS A 82 7.50 14.71 19.21
N ARG A 83 7.62 13.56 18.51
CA ARG A 83 6.57 13.01 17.63
C ARG A 83 5.36 12.57 18.45
N GLN A 84 4.17 13.08 18.15
CA GLN A 84 2.91 12.53 18.66
C GLN A 84 2.46 11.41 17.73
N SER A 85 2.20 10.24 18.31
CA SER A 85 1.78 9.02 17.63
C SER A 85 0.31 8.79 17.93
N SER A 86 -0.58 8.95 16.94
CA SER A 86 -2.00 8.58 17.06
C SER A 86 -2.26 7.43 16.12
N THR A 87 -2.72 6.28 16.62
CA THR A 87 -2.67 5.03 15.86
C THR A 87 -3.99 4.28 15.82
N VAL A 88 -4.06 3.47 14.78
CA VAL A 88 -4.93 2.32 14.53
C VAL A 88 -6.09 2.57 13.56
N ALA A 89 -7.23 3.12 13.96
CA ALA A 89 -8.42 3.07 13.09
C ALA A 89 -8.37 4.03 11.88
N MET A 90 -7.92 5.28 12.09
CA MET A 90 -7.99 6.30 11.04
C MET A 90 -6.95 6.06 9.93
N GLN A 91 -5.80 5.49 10.26
CA GLN A 91 -4.73 5.18 9.31
C GLN A 91 -5.13 4.01 8.40
N SER A 92 -5.64 2.91 8.95
CA SER A 92 -6.14 1.77 8.14
C SER A 92 -7.32 2.16 7.25
N LEU A 93 -8.25 2.98 7.77
CA LEU A 93 -9.35 3.50 6.96
C LEU A 93 -8.85 4.38 5.82
N MET A 94 -7.85 5.22 6.07
CA MET A 94 -7.28 6.05 5.02
C MET A 94 -6.56 5.22 3.96
N LEU A 95 -5.84 4.16 4.33
CA LEU A 95 -5.22 3.26 3.36
C LEU A 95 -6.25 2.58 2.47
N MET A 96 -7.36 2.12 3.07
CA MET A 96 -8.47 1.54 2.31
C MET A 96 -9.08 2.53 1.32
N ASN A 97 -9.12 3.83 1.64
CA ASN A 97 -9.72 4.86 0.79
C ASN A 97 -8.70 5.60 -0.09
N SER A 98 -7.40 5.31 0.03
CA SER A 98 -6.37 6.06 -0.69
C SER A 98 -6.24 5.58 -2.13
N LYS A 99 -6.37 6.50 -3.08
CA LYS A 99 -6.09 6.23 -4.50
C LYS A 99 -4.70 5.64 -4.71
N PHE A 100 -3.71 6.07 -3.92
CA PHE A 100 -2.36 5.50 -3.96
C PHE A 100 -2.35 3.99 -3.70
N ILE A 101 -3.04 3.53 -2.64
CA ILE A 101 -3.09 2.10 -2.29
C ILE A 101 -3.86 1.32 -3.35
N VAL A 102 -4.93 1.89 -3.90
CA VAL A 102 -5.68 1.26 -5.01
C VAL A 102 -4.77 1.09 -6.25
N ASP A 103 -4.02 2.13 -6.63
CA ASP A 103 -3.17 2.10 -7.82
C ASP A 103 -2.03 1.07 -7.68
N VAL A 104 -1.35 1.04 -6.53
CA VAL A 104 -0.27 0.05 -6.27
C VAL A 104 -0.80 -1.37 -6.11
N SER A 105 -2.01 -1.54 -5.56
CA SER A 105 -2.66 -2.86 -5.45
C SER A 105 -3.02 -3.43 -6.81
N ASN A 106 -3.49 -2.58 -7.73
CA ASN A 106 -3.74 -2.96 -9.12
C ASN A 106 -2.44 -3.34 -9.83
N ALA A 107 -1.35 -2.58 -9.65
CA ALA A 107 -0.06 -2.88 -10.26
C ALA A 107 0.50 -4.23 -9.79
N LEU A 108 0.42 -4.53 -8.49
CA LEU A 108 0.86 -5.83 -7.96
C LEU A 108 -0.03 -6.97 -8.46
N ALA A 109 -1.34 -6.76 -8.55
CA ALA A 109 -2.26 -7.75 -9.11
C ALA A 109 -1.96 -8.06 -10.59
N ASP A 110 -1.55 -7.06 -11.38
CA ASP A 110 -1.15 -7.25 -12.77
C ASP A 110 0.13 -8.09 -12.88
N GLN A 111 1.12 -7.83 -12.02
CA GLN A 111 2.36 -8.60 -11.96
C GLN A 111 2.10 -10.07 -11.58
N LEU A 112 1.26 -10.31 -10.58
CA LEU A 112 0.96 -11.64 -10.09
C LEU A 112 0.08 -12.43 -11.07
N THR A 113 -0.93 -11.80 -11.66
CA THR A 113 -1.87 -12.47 -12.58
C THR A 113 -1.25 -12.73 -13.96
N GLY A 114 -0.23 -11.97 -14.36
CA GLY A 114 0.48 -12.17 -15.64
C GLY A 114 1.25 -13.50 -15.71
N SER A 115 1.60 -14.07 -14.55
CA SER A 115 2.09 -15.44 -14.44
C SER A 115 0.88 -16.34 -14.23
N ASN A 116 0.47 -17.15 -15.22
CA ASN A 116 -0.75 -18.00 -15.20
C ASN A 116 -0.77 -19.06 -14.06
N ALA A 117 -0.82 -18.62 -12.81
CA ALA A 117 -0.74 -19.45 -11.62
C ALA A 117 -2.14 -19.80 -11.08
N ASN A 118 -2.21 -20.93 -10.37
CA ASN A 118 -3.40 -21.34 -9.66
C ASN A 118 -3.77 -20.31 -8.58
N THR A 119 -5.02 -20.27 -8.13
CA THR A 119 -5.47 -19.30 -7.12
C THR A 119 -4.67 -19.41 -5.82
N ASP A 120 -4.31 -20.62 -5.41
CA ASP A 120 -3.55 -20.87 -4.18
C ASP A 120 -2.11 -20.39 -4.29
N ASP A 121 -1.50 -20.58 -5.47
CA ASP A 121 -0.17 -20.07 -5.78
C ASP A 121 -0.17 -18.54 -5.83
N LEU A 122 -1.23 -17.92 -6.35
CA LEU A 122 -1.41 -16.48 -6.36
C LEU A 122 -1.56 -15.91 -4.95
N ILE A 123 -2.37 -16.55 -4.10
CA ILE A 123 -2.50 -16.18 -2.69
C ILE A 123 -1.12 -16.26 -2.02
N ASN A 124 -0.45 -17.41 -2.10
CA ASN A 124 0.87 -17.59 -1.49
C ASN A 124 1.91 -16.59 -2.01
N SER A 125 1.89 -16.28 -3.31
CA SER A 125 2.78 -15.27 -3.90
C SER A 125 2.46 -13.87 -3.39
N THR A 126 1.18 -13.54 -3.20
CA THR A 126 0.73 -12.27 -2.62
C THR A 126 1.22 -12.13 -1.18
N TRP A 127 1.01 -13.15 -0.35
CA TRP A 127 1.47 -13.18 1.04
C TRP A 127 2.99 -13.07 1.15
N LYS A 128 3.73 -13.80 0.30
CA LYS A 128 5.19 -13.69 0.24
C LYS A 128 5.67 -12.31 -0.21
N ALA A 129 5.00 -11.68 -1.16
CA ALA A 129 5.37 -10.34 -1.64
C ALA A 129 5.18 -9.27 -0.57
N ILE A 130 4.11 -9.36 0.22
CA ILE A 130 3.73 -8.33 1.21
C ILE A 130 4.40 -8.57 2.57
N TYR A 131 4.36 -9.81 3.07
CA TYR A 131 4.82 -10.16 4.43
C TYR A 131 6.10 -10.99 4.46
N CYS A 132 6.73 -11.26 3.31
CA CYS A 132 7.93 -12.09 3.20
C CYS A 132 7.78 -13.52 3.79
N ARG A 133 6.54 -14.01 3.93
CA ARG A 133 6.21 -15.36 4.43
C ARG A 133 5.06 -15.98 3.62
N PRO A 134 4.97 -17.32 3.52
CA PRO A 134 3.77 -17.96 2.99
C PRO A 134 2.56 -17.72 3.91
N ALA A 135 1.35 -17.84 3.34
CA ALA A 135 0.13 -17.87 4.15
C ALA A 135 0.11 -19.13 5.00
N SER A 136 -0.35 -19.02 6.25
CA SER A 136 -0.74 -20.19 7.05
C SER A 136 -2.00 -20.84 6.47
N ASP A 137 -2.31 -22.06 6.90
CA ASP A 137 -3.48 -22.79 6.39
C ASP A 137 -4.79 -22.05 6.64
N GLU A 138 -4.95 -21.43 7.83
CA GLU A 138 -6.14 -20.63 8.18
C GLU A 138 -6.27 -19.35 7.33
N GLU A 139 -5.13 -18.68 7.07
CA GLU A 139 -5.07 -17.47 6.23
C GLU A 139 -5.34 -17.78 4.77
N LEU A 140 -4.84 -18.93 4.30
CA LEU A 140 -5.06 -19.42 2.95
C LEU A 140 -6.54 -19.73 2.72
N GLU A 141 -7.17 -20.47 3.65
CA GLU A 141 -8.61 -20.76 3.58
C GLU A 141 -9.45 -19.48 3.58
N SER A 142 -9.11 -18.53 4.47
CA SER A 142 -9.79 -17.23 4.55
C SER A 142 -9.63 -16.41 3.26
N SER A 143 -8.43 -16.41 2.69
CA SER A 143 -8.13 -15.72 1.43
C SER A 143 -8.86 -16.33 0.24
N GLN A 144 -8.93 -17.67 0.16
CA GLN A 144 -9.69 -18.39 -0.87
C GLN A 144 -11.18 -18.05 -0.79
N ARG A 145 -11.75 -18.07 0.43
CA ARG A 145 -13.15 -17.73 0.66
C ARG A 145 -13.45 -16.30 0.22
N PHE A 146 -12.58 -15.35 0.58
CA PHE A 146 -12.68 -13.95 0.16
C PHE A 146 -12.64 -13.81 -1.37
N ILE A 147 -11.64 -14.41 -2.03
CA ILE A 147 -11.51 -14.35 -3.50
C ILE A 147 -12.75 -14.94 -4.18
N THR A 148 -13.25 -16.07 -3.71
CA THR A 148 -14.44 -16.73 -4.29
C THR A 148 -15.69 -15.85 -4.17
N GLN A 149 -15.88 -15.21 -3.02
CA GLN A 149 -16.98 -14.25 -2.82
C GLN A 149 -16.84 -13.02 -3.71
N GLN A 150 -15.61 -12.48 -3.83
CA GLN A 150 -15.32 -11.33 -4.69
C GLN A 150 -15.55 -11.64 -6.16
N ILE A 151 -15.10 -12.80 -6.65
CA ILE A 151 -15.33 -13.21 -8.04
C ILE A 151 -16.83 -13.28 -8.33
N THR A 152 -17.60 -13.95 -7.47
CA THR A 152 -19.07 -14.04 -7.62
C THR A 152 -19.72 -12.65 -7.70
N LEU A 153 -19.29 -11.71 -6.83
CA LEU A 153 -19.82 -10.35 -6.84
C LEU A 153 -19.41 -9.58 -8.11
N LEU A 154 -18.17 -9.73 -8.57
CA LEU A 154 -17.64 -9.01 -9.74
C LEU A 154 -18.23 -9.55 -11.05
N GLU A 155 -18.48 -10.85 -11.13
CA GLU A 155 -19.20 -11.47 -12.24
C GLU A 155 -20.63 -10.92 -12.35
N SER A 156 -21.33 -10.76 -11.22
CA SER A 156 -22.67 -10.15 -11.18
C SER A 156 -22.67 -8.70 -11.69
N LYS A 157 -21.55 -7.98 -11.53
CA LYS A 157 -21.36 -6.58 -11.98
C LYS A 157 -20.80 -6.48 -13.41
N LYS A 158 -20.59 -7.60 -14.11
CA LYS A 158 -20.00 -7.68 -15.46
C LYS A 158 -18.63 -7.00 -15.58
N THR A 159 -17.80 -7.10 -14.55
CA THR A 159 -16.48 -6.48 -14.60
C THR A 159 -15.51 -7.27 -15.49
N VAL A 160 -14.64 -6.55 -16.21
CA VAL A 160 -13.56 -7.13 -17.01
C VAL A 160 -12.52 -7.76 -16.08
N SER A 161 -12.22 -9.05 -16.29
CA SER A 161 -11.21 -9.82 -15.54
C SER A 161 -11.46 -9.91 -14.02
N PRO A 162 -12.54 -10.59 -13.58
CA PRO A 162 -12.95 -10.66 -12.16
C PRO A 162 -11.88 -11.26 -11.25
N LYS A 163 -11.12 -12.25 -11.72
CA LYS A 163 -10.01 -12.86 -10.96
C LYS A 163 -8.91 -11.85 -10.63
N ARG A 164 -8.47 -11.04 -11.60
CA ARG A 164 -7.45 -10.01 -11.41
C ARG A 164 -7.90 -8.96 -10.39
N GLN A 165 -9.14 -8.50 -10.48
CA GLN A 165 -9.67 -7.51 -9.55
C GLN A 165 -9.91 -8.08 -8.15
N ALA A 166 -10.28 -9.35 -8.01
CA ALA A 166 -10.34 -10.02 -6.71
C ALA A 166 -8.96 -10.06 -6.03
N ILE A 167 -7.89 -10.31 -6.78
CA ILE A 167 -6.50 -10.23 -6.27
C ILE A 167 -6.14 -8.78 -5.88
N ALA A 168 -6.48 -7.79 -6.70
CA ALA A 168 -6.24 -6.38 -6.35
C ALA A 168 -6.94 -5.99 -5.03
N ASN A 169 -8.18 -6.45 -4.82
CA ASN A 169 -8.91 -6.23 -3.58
C ASN A 169 -8.26 -6.96 -2.39
N LEU A 170 -7.72 -8.17 -2.60
CA LEU A 170 -6.97 -8.88 -1.56
C LEU A 170 -5.71 -8.11 -1.18
N VAL A 171 -4.91 -7.67 -2.15
CA VAL A 171 -3.70 -6.86 -1.93
C VAL A 171 -4.03 -5.60 -1.13
N GLN A 172 -5.09 -4.88 -1.51
CA GLN A 172 -5.54 -3.69 -0.80
C GLN A 172 -5.92 -3.99 0.66
N ALA A 173 -6.61 -5.12 0.89
CA ALA A 173 -6.98 -5.56 2.24
C ALA A 173 -5.74 -5.91 3.08
N LEU A 174 -4.75 -6.59 2.49
CA LEU A 174 -3.50 -6.93 3.17
C LEU A 174 -2.67 -5.68 3.51
N PHE A 175 -2.55 -4.71 2.61
CA PHE A 175 -1.89 -3.44 2.94
C PHE A 175 -2.61 -2.61 4.02
N SER A 176 -3.91 -2.82 4.18
CA SER A 176 -4.71 -2.14 5.21
C SER A 176 -4.76 -2.91 6.53
N SER A 177 -4.17 -4.11 6.59
CA SER A 177 -4.09 -4.98 7.77
C SER A 177 -3.15 -4.40 8.82
N ASN A 178 -3.43 -4.68 10.09
CA ASN A 178 -2.52 -4.34 11.20
C ASN A 178 -1.15 -5.00 11.04
N GLU A 179 -1.08 -6.24 10.55
CA GLU A 179 0.20 -6.95 10.37
C GLU A 179 1.15 -6.23 9.39
N PHE A 180 0.61 -5.47 8.43
CA PHE A 180 1.43 -4.69 7.51
C PHE A 180 1.98 -3.41 8.14
N LEU A 181 1.25 -2.87 9.13
CA LEU A 181 1.57 -1.60 9.78
C LEU A 181 2.52 -1.74 10.97
N TYR A 182 2.60 -2.93 11.57
CA TYR A 182 3.41 -3.21 12.75
C TYR A 182 4.41 -4.33 12.45
N VAL A 183 5.69 -4.03 12.61
CA VAL A 183 6.75 -5.04 12.66
C VAL A 183 6.97 -5.37 14.12
N ASP A 184 6.69 -6.62 14.53
CA ASP A 184 7.03 -7.14 15.86
C ASP A 184 8.54 -7.38 16.00
#